data_AF-A0A960UWQ2-F1
#
_entry.id   AF-A0A960UWQ2-F1
#
_cell.length_a   1.000
_cell.length_b   1.000
_cell.length_c   1.000
_cell.angle_alpha   90.00
_cell.angle_beta   90.00
_cell.angle_gamma   90.00
#
_symmetry.space_group_name_H-M   'P 1'
#
loop_
_entity.id
_entity.type
_entity.pdbx_description
1 polymer ?
#
loop_
_entity_poly.entity_id
_entity_poly.type
_entity_poly.pdbx_seq_one_letter_code
_entity_poly.pdbx_strand_id
1 'polypeptide(L)'
;MTDHPFPAGIYPILDLDACQKSNRRPEDLALDWSGRGWMPYQLRAKTLDGPGYAALAERLHSVQSRLPGPHHPRIIANDFLEVAWHHSHWFCGIHMGQHDLEGLRPREAEMLHQIRQNGGICGCSTHTAEQFLSALNDFRGGIRRWSYVALGPVFATSSKTHSSDQNQALNIEGTLTILQEAIKEKGAGVSREEETLTVVLIGSMDAARWKALQEAWQETRDSRALRLSLIPAAIASVNLEESRQAWTELLGQGGAKTGGSEEPSSLGSSSSSRATPS
;
A
#
# COMPACT_ATOMS: atom_id res chain seq x y z
N MET A 1 10.14 15.80 -8.02
CA MET A 1 9.26 15.11 -7.07
C MET A 1 9.09 13.70 -7.59
N THR A 2 9.70 12.71 -6.96
CA THR A 2 9.49 11.32 -7.36
C THR A 2 8.17 10.87 -6.75
N ASP A 3 7.12 10.90 -7.56
CA ASP A 3 5.90 10.15 -7.29
C ASP A 3 6.32 8.69 -7.16
N HIS A 4 6.53 8.22 -5.95
CA HIS A 4 6.56 6.78 -5.68
C HIS A 4 5.10 6.38 -5.54
N PRO A 5 4.46 5.83 -6.59
CA PRO A 5 3.09 5.38 -6.46
C PRO A 5 3.10 4.25 -5.44
N PHE A 6 2.53 4.53 -4.27
CA PHE A 6 2.00 3.50 -3.41
C PHE A 6 1.08 2.61 -4.28
N PRO A 7 1.09 1.28 -4.11
CA PRO A 7 0.58 0.38 -5.15
C PRO A 7 -0.85 0.72 -5.57
N ALA A 8 -1.06 0.85 -6.89
CA ALA A 8 -2.40 0.90 -7.45
C ALA A 8 -2.99 -0.51 -7.42
N GLY A 9 -4.01 -0.73 -6.60
CA GLY A 9 -4.74 -2.01 -6.55
C GLY A 9 -4.59 -2.71 -5.22
N ILE A 10 -3.53 -3.48 -5.01
CA ILE A 10 -3.33 -4.32 -3.82
C ILE A 10 -1.99 -4.01 -3.15
N TYR A 11 -1.95 -4.08 -1.82
CA TYR A 11 -0.71 -4.00 -1.05
C TYR A 11 -0.33 -5.38 -0.50
N PRO A 12 0.60 -6.11 -1.14
CA PRO A 12 0.97 -7.45 -0.69
C PRO A 12 1.82 -7.40 0.57
N ILE A 13 1.62 -8.37 1.46
CA ILE A 13 2.45 -8.57 2.65
C ILE A 13 3.09 -9.96 2.59
N LEU A 14 4.37 -10.02 2.25
CA LEU A 14 5.17 -11.24 2.30
C LEU A 14 5.41 -11.63 3.76
N ASP A 15 4.63 -12.60 4.22
CA ASP A 15 4.75 -13.17 5.56
C ASP A 15 5.59 -14.45 5.52
N LEU A 16 6.78 -14.42 6.13
CA LEU A 16 7.72 -15.53 6.09
C LEU A 16 7.17 -16.79 6.76
N ASP A 17 6.55 -16.65 7.94
CA ASP A 17 6.01 -17.78 8.70
C ASP A 17 4.92 -18.48 7.90
N ALA A 18 4.13 -17.70 7.17
CA ALA A 18 3.05 -18.22 6.37
C ALA A 18 3.53 -18.79 5.01
N CYS A 19 4.65 -18.29 4.46
CA CYS A 19 5.37 -18.97 3.37
C CYS A 19 5.89 -20.35 3.81
N GLN A 20 6.49 -20.44 4.99
CA GLN A 20 7.00 -21.69 5.56
C GLN A 20 5.87 -22.70 5.80
N LYS A 21 4.75 -22.27 6.41
CA LYS A 21 3.56 -23.12 6.63
C LYS A 21 2.97 -23.68 5.34
N SER A 22 3.11 -22.95 4.22
CA SER A 22 2.61 -23.36 2.91
C SER A 22 3.67 -23.99 1.99
N ASN A 23 4.88 -24.24 2.50
CA ASN A 23 6.03 -24.75 1.75
C ASN A 23 6.31 -23.94 0.46
N ARG A 24 6.24 -22.60 0.55
CA ARG A 24 6.51 -21.68 -0.56
C ARG A 24 7.80 -20.92 -0.32
N ARG A 25 8.50 -20.64 -1.41
CA ARG A 25 9.71 -19.81 -1.39
C ARG A 25 9.31 -18.34 -1.51
N PRO A 26 9.75 -17.46 -0.59
CA PRO A 26 9.54 -16.02 -0.67
C PRO A 26 9.92 -15.41 -2.02
N GLU A 27 11.02 -15.88 -2.61
CA GLU A 27 11.54 -15.39 -3.89
C GLU A 27 10.56 -15.63 -5.05
N ASP A 28 9.90 -16.78 -5.08
CA ASP A 28 8.94 -17.14 -6.14
C ASP A 28 7.71 -16.22 -6.09
N LEU A 29 7.24 -15.87 -4.89
CA LEU A 29 6.14 -14.92 -4.69
C LEU A 29 6.52 -13.50 -5.11
N ALA A 30 7.72 -13.06 -4.71
CA ALA A 30 8.24 -11.75 -5.07
C ALA A 30 8.39 -11.56 -6.58
N LEU A 31 8.77 -12.61 -7.33
CA LEU A 31 8.83 -12.60 -8.78
C LEU A 31 7.44 -12.57 -9.42
N ASP A 32 6.51 -13.42 -8.94
CA ASP A 32 5.12 -13.48 -9.43
C ASP A 32 4.40 -12.13 -9.29
N TRP A 33 4.48 -11.49 -8.12
CA TRP A 33 3.87 -10.17 -7.91
C TRP A 33 4.49 -9.08 -8.77
N SER A 34 5.81 -9.12 -8.96
CA SER A 34 6.48 -8.16 -9.84
C SER A 34 5.98 -8.27 -11.28
N GLY A 35 5.79 -9.51 -11.78
CA GLY A 35 5.20 -9.77 -13.10
C GLY A 35 3.75 -9.28 -13.25
N ARG A 36 3.05 -9.05 -12.14
CA ARG A 36 1.67 -8.53 -12.08
C ARG A 36 1.58 -7.04 -11.76
N GLY A 37 2.71 -6.39 -11.47
CA GLY A 37 2.74 -5.00 -11.03
C GLY A 37 2.26 -4.78 -9.59
N TRP A 38 2.17 -5.82 -8.76
CA TRP A 38 1.73 -5.72 -7.36
C TRP A 38 2.88 -5.30 -6.44
N MET A 39 3.39 -4.08 -6.64
CA MET A 39 4.57 -3.56 -5.95
C MET A 39 4.35 -2.09 -5.56
N PRO A 40 5.02 -1.60 -4.49
CA PRO A 40 5.83 -2.33 -3.52
C PRO A 40 5.02 -3.32 -2.65
N TYR A 41 5.73 -4.19 -1.93
CA TYR A 41 5.17 -5.14 -0.96
C TYR A 41 5.88 -5.01 0.40
N GLN A 42 5.19 -5.39 1.46
CA GLN A 42 5.76 -5.44 2.81
C GLN A 42 6.49 -6.77 3.04
N LEU A 43 7.66 -6.73 3.68
CA LEU A 43 8.34 -7.93 4.20
C LEU A 43 8.05 -8.07 5.70
N ARG A 44 7.30 -9.11 6.08
CA ARG A 44 7.00 -9.45 7.48
C ARG A 44 7.68 -10.78 7.84
N ALA A 45 8.68 -10.73 8.70
CA ALA A 45 9.44 -11.90 9.15
C ALA A 45 9.76 -11.79 10.64
N LYS A 46 8.72 -11.87 11.49
CA LYS A 46 8.82 -11.65 12.95
C LYS A 46 9.72 -12.67 13.67
N THR A 47 9.99 -13.82 13.05
CA THR A 47 10.82 -14.89 13.59
C THR A 47 12.32 -14.70 13.33
N LEU A 48 12.71 -13.73 12.49
CA LEU A 48 14.12 -13.43 12.20
C LEU A 48 14.66 -12.34 13.13
N ASP A 49 15.96 -12.35 13.36
CA ASP A 49 16.70 -11.22 13.93
C ASP A 49 17.09 -10.22 12.83
N GLY A 50 17.72 -9.10 13.21
CA GLY A 50 18.14 -8.06 12.27
C GLY A 50 19.02 -8.59 11.12
N PRO A 51 20.11 -9.33 11.39
CA PRO A 51 20.94 -9.94 10.35
C PRO A 51 20.18 -10.92 9.45
N GLY A 52 19.33 -11.79 10.00
CA GLY A 52 18.51 -12.72 9.23
C GLY A 52 17.51 -11.99 8.32
N TYR A 53 16.88 -10.94 8.83
CA TYR A 53 15.95 -10.10 8.08
C TYR A 53 16.66 -9.38 6.93
N ALA A 54 17.84 -8.81 7.19
CA ALA A 54 18.70 -8.17 6.19
C ALA A 54 19.09 -9.14 5.06
N ALA A 55 19.55 -10.35 5.42
CA ALA A 55 19.93 -11.38 4.46
C ALA A 55 18.74 -11.87 3.61
N LEU A 56 17.53 -11.92 4.18
CA LEU A 56 16.32 -12.24 3.41
C LEU A 56 15.98 -11.10 2.43
N ALA A 57 16.02 -9.85 2.89
CA ALA A 57 15.75 -8.69 2.04
C ALA A 57 16.74 -8.58 0.87
N GLU A 58 18.04 -8.84 1.11
CA GLU A 58 19.06 -8.88 0.06
C GLU A 58 18.74 -9.92 -1.02
N ARG A 59 18.37 -11.14 -0.62
CA ARG A 59 18.00 -12.20 -1.59
C ARG A 59 16.78 -11.80 -2.42
N LEU A 60 15.74 -11.26 -1.77
CA LEU A 60 14.54 -10.80 -2.44
C LEU A 60 14.83 -9.65 -3.42
N HIS A 61 15.65 -8.69 -3.01
CA HIS A 61 16.11 -7.62 -3.87
C HIS A 61 16.93 -8.16 -5.06
N SER A 62 17.83 -9.12 -4.83
CA SER A 62 18.68 -9.75 -5.86
C SER A 62 17.89 -10.49 -6.93
N VAL A 63 16.76 -11.13 -6.59
CA VAL A 63 15.91 -11.76 -7.61
C VAL A 63 15.11 -10.72 -8.40
N GLN A 64 14.66 -9.63 -7.74
CA GLN A 64 13.88 -8.56 -8.38
C GLN A 64 14.73 -7.69 -9.30
N SER A 65 15.99 -7.43 -8.95
CA SER A 65 16.89 -6.61 -9.76
C SER A 65 17.21 -7.21 -11.13
N ARG A 66 16.93 -8.51 -11.32
CA ARG A 66 17.07 -9.21 -12.60
C ARG A 66 15.88 -9.02 -13.55
N LEU A 67 14.77 -8.46 -13.05
CA LEU A 67 13.59 -8.20 -13.86
C LEU A 67 13.76 -6.92 -14.68
N PRO A 68 13.22 -6.86 -15.91
CA PRO A 68 13.26 -5.64 -16.72
C PRO A 68 12.44 -4.53 -16.06
N GLY A 69 12.94 -3.30 -16.16
CA GLY A 69 12.31 -2.10 -15.61
C GLY A 69 13.21 -1.36 -14.63
N PRO A 70 12.70 -0.31 -13.99
CA PRO A 70 13.50 0.49 -13.06
C PRO A 70 13.88 -0.33 -11.83
N HIS A 71 15.18 -0.33 -11.51
CA HIS A 71 15.83 -1.05 -10.40
C HIS A 71 15.58 -0.40 -9.03
N HIS A 72 14.47 0.31 -8.84
CA HIS A 72 14.16 0.88 -7.54
C HIS A 72 13.87 -0.23 -6.54
N PRO A 73 14.26 -0.06 -5.26
CA PRO A 73 13.84 -0.94 -4.19
C PRO A 73 12.31 -1.03 -4.16
N ARG A 74 11.77 -2.20 -3.82
CA ARG A 74 10.32 -2.42 -3.80
C ARG A 74 9.82 -3.10 -2.52
N ILE A 75 10.70 -3.20 -1.52
CA ILE A 75 10.44 -3.83 -0.24
C ILE A 75 10.14 -2.74 0.78
N ILE A 76 9.01 -2.85 1.48
CA ILE A 76 8.71 -2.06 2.67
C ILE A 76 9.04 -2.93 3.87
N ALA A 77 9.97 -2.49 4.72
CA ALA A 77 10.28 -3.23 5.93
C ALA A 77 9.11 -3.18 6.93
N ASN A 78 8.95 -4.21 7.76
CA ASN A 78 7.97 -4.21 8.85
C ASN A 78 8.69 -4.24 10.19
N ASP A 79 8.58 -3.19 10.99
CA ASP A 79 9.15 -3.01 12.34
C ASP A 79 10.70 -2.98 12.43
N PHE A 80 11.42 -3.49 11.42
CA PHE A 80 12.90 -3.48 11.36
C PHE A 80 13.48 -2.13 10.91
N LEU A 81 13.24 -1.06 11.66
CA LEU A 81 13.62 0.32 11.32
C LEU A 81 15.13 0.50 11.07
N GLU A 82 15.98 0.02 11.98
CA GLU A 82 17.44 0.19 11.87
C GLU A 82 17.99 -0.55 10.64
N VAL A 83 17.46 -1.75 10.35
CA VAL A 83 17.82 -2.51 9.14
C VAL A 83 17.39 -1.75 7.88
N ALA A 84 16.16 -1.24 7.85
CA ALA A 84 15.64 -0.48 6.71
C ALA A 84 16.49 0.77 6.44
N TRP A 85 16.92 1.45 7.51
CA TRP A 85 17.76 2.64 7.43
C TRP A 85 19.17 2.33 6.92
N HIS A 86 19.86 1.33 7.50
CA HIS A 86 21.21 0.95 7.09
C HIS A 86 21.28 0.33 5.68
N HIS A 87 20.21 -0.32 5.25
CA HIS A 87 20.14 -1.02 3.98
C HIS A 87 19.12 -0.39 3.02
N SER A 88 19.08 0.94 2.96
CA SER A 88 18.13 1.73 2.15
C SER A 88 18.15 1.44 0.63
N HIS A 89 19.15 0.71 0.13
CA HIS A 89 19.20 0.23 -1.25
C HIS A 89 18.39 -1.06 -1.49
N TRP A 90 17.94 -1.75 -0.44
CA TRP A 90 17.02 -2.89 -0.52
C TRP A 90 15.58 -2.50 -0.21
N PHE A 91 15.39 -1.43 0.56
CA PHE A 91 14.08 -1.00 1.05
C PHE A 91 13.64 0.32 0.42
N CYS A 92 12.37 0.41 0.05
CA CYS A 92 11.72 1.65 -0.38
C CYS A 92 10.93 2.34 0.73
N GLY A 93 10.86 1.72 1.92
CA GLY A 93 9.98 2.21 2.97
C GLY A 93 9.99 1.37 4.24
N ILE A 94 9.22 1.82 5.22
CA ILE A 94 9.03 1.18 6.52
C ILE A 94 7.55 1.22 6.92
N HIS A 95 7.07 0.12 7.48
CA HIS A 95 5.80 0.01 8.18
C HIS A 95 6.08 -0.19 9.66
N MET A 96 5.36 0.54 10.52
CA MET A 96 5.54 0.49 11.97
C MET A 96 4.23 0.12 12.68
N GLY A 97 4.30 -0.80 13.65
CA GLY A 97 3.25 -1.01 14.64
C GLY A 97 3.10 0.16 15.61
N GLN A 98 1.97 0.22 16.33
CA GLN A 98 1.74 1.27 17.35
C GLN A 98 2.73 1.16 18.50
N HIS A 99 2.97 -0.06 19.01
CA HIS A 99 3.94 -0.29 20.09
C HIS A 99 5.36 0.09 19.69
N ASP A 100 5.75 -0.17 18.43
CA ASP A 100 7.06 0.21 17.92
C ASP A 100 7.21 1.73 17.88
N LEU A 101 6.14 2.46 17.52
CA LEU A 101 6.12 3.92 17.50
C LEU A 101 6.19 4.55 18.89
N GLU A 102 5.45 3.99 19.85
CA GLU A 102 5.46 4.40 21.26
C GLU A 102 6.83 4.15 21.90
N GLY A 103 7.51 3.08 21.49
CA GLY A 103 8.81 2.66 22.01
C GLY A 103 10.02 3.34 21.37
N LEU A 104 9.85 4.22 20.37
CA LEU A 104 10.97 4.84 19.66
C LEU A 104 11.85 5.66 20.60
N ARG A 105 13.14 5.32 20.63
CA ARG A 105 14.18 6.16 21.24
C ARG A 105 14.47 7.37 20.34
N PRO A 106 15.06 8.46 20.87
CA PRO A 106 15.36 9.65 20.07
C PRO A 106 16.16 9.38 18.79
N ARG A 107 17.13 8.45 18.83
CA ARG A 107 17.90 8.04 17.66
C ARG A 107 17.03 7.33 16.60
N GLU A 108 16.10 6.50 17.02
CA GLU A 108 15.19 5.78 16.12
C GLU A 108 14.15 6.73 15.52
N ALA A 109 13.64 7.68 16.31
CA ALA A 109 12.79 8.74 15.79
C ALA A 109 13.49 9.56 14.68
N GLU A 110 14.78 9.86 14.85
CA GLU A 110 15.60 10.52 13.84
C GLU A 110 15.81 9.64 12.58
N MET A 111 16.05 8.34 12.75
CA MET A 111 16.12 7.41 11.60
C MET A 111 14.82 7.40 10.79
N LEU A 112 13.66 7.29 11.46
CA LEU A 112 12.36 7.33 10.81
C LEU A 112 12.13 8.67 10.09
N HIS A 113 12.54 9.77 10.74
CA HIS A 113 12.49 11.11 10.16
C HIS A 113 13.29 11.20 8.84
N GLN A 114 14.51 10.68 8.84
CA GLN A 114 15.37 10.66 7.65
C GLN A 114 14.79 9.81 6.52
N ILE A 115 14.18 8.66 6.81
CA ILE A 115 13.49 7.86 5.79
C ILE A 115 12.35 8.69 5.16
N ARG A 116 11.55 9.40 5.96
CA ARG A 116 10.46 10.26 5.46
C ARG A 116 10.99 11.42 4.61
N GLN A 117 12.03 12.12 5.07
CA GLN A 117 12.62 13.25 4.34
C GLN A 117 13.20 12.84 3.00
N ASN A 118 13.79 11.65 2.92
CA ASN A 118 14.37 11.11 1.70
C ASN A 118 13.32 10.51 0.74
N GLY A 119 12.02 10.67 1.01
CA GLY A 119 10.94 10.21 0.16
C GLY A 119 10.60 8.73 0.31
N GLY A 120 11.05 8.08 1.39
CA GLY A 120 10.70 6.70 1.70
C GLY A 120 9.20 6.53 1.99
N ILE A 121 8.65 5.39 1.61
CA ILE A 121 7.25 5.04 1.83
C ILE A 121 7.08 4.63 3.29
N CYS A 122 6.53 5.52 4.11
CA CYS A 122 6.33 5.28 5.53
C CYS A 122 4.85 5.03 5.82
N GLY A 123 4.52 3.96 6.52
CA GLY A 123 3.17 3.75 7.03
C GLY A 123 3.13 3.23 8.46
N CYS A 124 1.96 3.30 9.07
CA CYS A 124 1.71 2.81 10.42
C CYS A 124 0.43 1.98 10.50
N SER A 125 0.39 1.00 11.41
CA SER A 125 -0.82 0.24 11.73
C SER A 125 -1.70 1.00 12.74
N THR A 126 -3.01 0.92 12.61
CA THR A 126 -4.01 1.51 13.53
C THR A 126 -5.18 0.55 13.71
N HIS A 127 -5.79 0.59 14.89
CA HIS A 127 -6.78 -0.40 15.34
C HIS A 127 -8.03 0.21 15.95
N THR A 128 -8.03 1.53 16.22
CA THR A 128 -9.17 2.27 16.76
C THR A 128 -9.36 3.58 16.00
N ALA A 129 -10.53 4.22 16.18
CA ALA A 129 -10.81 5.52 15.60
C ALA A 129 -9.76 6.56 16.02
N GLU A 130 -9.42 6.58 17.32
CA GLU A 130 -8.47 7.53 17.90
C GLU A 130 -7.07 7.37 17.31
N GLN A 131 -6.58 6.13 17.19
CA GLN A 131 -5.29 5.86 16.56
C GLN A 131 -5.27 6.27 15.09
N PHE A 132 -6.35 5.97 14.36
CA PHE A 132 -6.48 6.32 12.96
C PHE A 132 -6.46 7.84 12.76
N LEU A 133 -7.33 8.57 13.47
CA LEU A 133 -7.41 10.03 13.43
C LEU A 133 -6.08 10.68 13.85
N SER A 134 -5.45 10.17 14.91
CA SER A 134 -4.13 10.62 15.35
C SER A 134 -3.08 10.46 14.24
N ALA A 135 -3.04 9.30 13.58
CA ALA A 135 -2.15 9.07 12.45
C ALA A 135 -2.43 10.01 11.25
N LEU A 136 -3.69 10.34 10.98
CA LEU A 136 -4.04 11.32 9.94
C LEU A 136 -3.63 12.75 10.29
N ASN A 137 -3.60 13.05 11.59
CA ASN A 137 -3.20 14.34 12.14
C ASN A 137 -1.70 14.46 12.37
N ASP A 138 -0.95 13.35 12.29
CA ASP A 138 0.50 13.32 12.54
C ASP A 138 1.25 14.16 11.50
N PHE A 139 1.47 15.42 11.88
CA PHE A 139 2.27 16.40 11.15
C PHE A 139 3.42 16.84 12.06
N ARG A 140 4.38 15.93 12.27
CA ARG A 140 5.57 16.22 13.10
C ARG A 140 6.61 16.97 12.28
N GLY A 141 6.94 18.19 12.71
CA GLY A 141 8.14 18.90 12.27
C GLY A 141 8.15 19.41 10.83
N GLY A 142 6.97 19.68 10.22
CA GLY A 142 6.90 20.27 8.88
C GLY A 142 7.17 19.30 7.72
N ILE A 143 7.31 18.00 8.00
CA ILE A 143 7.56 16.96 7.00
C ILE A 143 6.27 16.21 6.72
N ARG A 144 6.15 15.75 5.46
CA ARG A 144 5.00 15.03 4.93
C ARG A 144 4.53 13.93 5.90
N ARG A 145 3.21 13.84 5.98
CA ARG A 145 2.43 12.82 6.70
C ARG A 145 2.89 11.41 6.30
N TRP A 146 2.44 10.42 7.06
CA TRP A 146 2.50 9.02 6.64
C TRP A 146 2.09 8.87 5.17
N SER A 147 2.87 8.13 4.38
CA SER A 147 2.56 7.82 3.00
C SER A 147 1.26 7.01 2.89
N TYR A 148 0.97 6.21 3.92
CA TYR A 148 -0.31 5.54 4.11
C TYR A 148 -0.56 5.24 5.59
N VAL A 149 -1.82 5.06 5.96
CA VAL A 149 -2.22 4.57 7.29
C VAL A 149 -2.96 3.26 7.12
N ALA A 150 -2.51 2.21 7.79
CA ALA A 150 -3.18 0.92 7.77
C ALA A 150 -4.23 0.84 8.87
N LEU A 151 -5.45 0.44 8.53
CA LEU A 151 -6.58 0.25 9.44
C LEU A 151 -6.99 -1.22 9.44
N GLY A 152 -7.01 -1.83 10.62
CA GLY A 152 -7.47 -3.21 10.77
C GLY A 152 -7.31 -3.76 12.19
N PRO A 153 -7.47 -5.07 12.40
CA PRO A 153 -7.94 -6.03 11.42
C PRO A 153 -9.40 -5.73 11.03
N VAL A 154 -9.69 -5.60 9.73
CA VAL A 154 -11.06 -5.43 9.24
C VAL A 154 -11.86 -6.71 9.47
N PHE A 155 -11.29 -7.85 9.09
CA PHE A 155 -11.88 -9.16 9.34
C PHE A 155 -11.04 -9.95 10.34
N ALA A 156 -11.68 -10.86 11.07
CA ALA A 156 -11.00 -11.70 12.05
C ALA A 156 -9.86 -12.47 11.38
N THR A 157 -8.71 -12.50 12.05
CA THR A 157 -7.50 -13.18 11.55
C THR A 157 -6.97 -14.15 12.60
N SER A 158 -6.56 -15.32 12.13
CA SER A 158 -5.79 -16.30 12.91
C SER A 158 -4.27 -16.12 12.74
N SER A 159 -3.83 -15.15 11.94
CA SER A 159 -2.40 -14.92 11.64
C SER A 159 -1.59 -14.37 12.83
N LYS A 160 -2.26 -13.94 13.90
CA LYS A 160 -1.65 -13.53 15.16
C LYS A 160 -1.88 -14.61 16.20
N THR A 161 -0.90 -15.50 16.39
CA THR A 161 -1.00 -16.66 17.29
C THR A 161 -0.64 -16.37 18.75
N HIS A 162 -0.11 -15.18 19.04
CA HIS A 162 0.18 -14.72 20.41
C HIS A 162 -0.83 -13.66 20.86
N SER A 163 -1.37 -13.84 22.07
CA SER A 163 -2.58 -13.18 22.58
C SER A 163 -2.49 -11.68 22.84
N SER A 164 -1.29 -11.09 22.86
CA SER A 164 -1.12 -9.65 23.13
C SER A 164 -1.47 -8.74 21.94
N ASP A 165 -1.41 -9.26 20.71
CA ASP A 165 -1.56 -8.44 19.48
C ASP A 165 -2.93 -8.64 18.80
N GLN A 166 -3.82 -9.48 19.36
CA GLN A 166 -5.12 -9.78 18.77
C GLN A 166 -6.11 -8.63 19.04
N ASN A 167 -6.16 -7.68 18.12
CA ASN A 167 -7.23 -6.69 18.10
C ASN A 167 -8.52 -7.33 17.58
N GLN A 168 -9.65 -6.92 18.16
CA GLN A 168 -10.97 -7.32 17.68
C GLN A 168 -11.15 -6.88 16.21
N ALA A 169 -11.79 -7.74 15.41
CA ALA A 169 -12.12 -7.41 14.04
C ALA A 169 -13.10 -6.24 14.00
N LEU A 170 -12.78 -5.20 13.21
CA LEU A 170 -13.62 -4.02 13.06
C LEU A 170 -14.92 -4.31 12.32
N ASN A 171 -14.94 -5.36 11.48
CA ASN A 171 -15.97 -5.65 10.47
C ASN A 171 -16.16 -4.49 9.46
N ILE A 172 -17.08 -4.66 8.49
CA ILE A 172 -17.34 -3.62 7.48
C ILE A 172 -17.91 -2.37 8.14
N GLU A 173 -18.94 -2.50 8.97
CA GLU A 173 -19.63 -1.37 9.63
C GLU A 173 -18.68 -0.55 10.53
N GLY A 174 -17.88 -1.21 11.36
CA GLY A 174 -16.91 -0.52 12.22
C GLY A 174 -15.81 0.16 11.41
N THR A 175 -15.36 -0.46 10.31
CA THR A 175 -14.40 0.17 9.39
C THR A 175 -14.99 1.41 8.73
N LEU A 176 -16.21 1.33 8.21
CA LEU A 176 -16.88 2.46 7.56
C LEU A 176 -17.14 3.62 8.54
N THR A 177 -17.52 3.30 9.78
CA THR A 177 -17.70 4.29 10.86
C THR A 177 -16.41 5.10 11.06
N ILE A 178 -15.27 4.43 11.25
CA ILE A 178 -13.97 5.09 11.43
C ILE A 178 -13.60 5.96 10.22
N LEU A 179 -13.79 5.45 9.00
CA LEU A 179 -13.48 6.21 7.78
C LEU A 179 -14.36 7.46 7.65
N GLN A 180 -15.65 7.36 7.99
CA GLN A 180 -16.58 8.49 7.93
C GLN A 180 -16.28 9.54 9.00
N GLU A 181 -15.90 9.13 10.22
CA GLU A 181 -15.45 10.05 11.26
C GLU A 181 -14.21 10.82 10.83
N ALA A 182 -13.22 10.13 10.26
CA ALA A 182 -12.03 10.77 9.68
C ALA A 182 -12.35 11.77 8.59
N ILE A 183 -13.31 11.46 7.72
CA ILE A 183 -13.79 12.38 6.71
C ILE A 183 -14.45 13.61 7.35
N LYS A 184 -15.31 13.43 8.36
CA LYS A 184 -16.02 14.54 9.03
C LYS A 184 -15.06 15.48 9.74
N GLU A 185 -14.10 14.94 10.50
CA GLU A 185 -13.12 15.74 11.23
C GLU A 185 -12.20 16.53 10.30
N LYS A 186 -11.71 15.90 9.22
CA LYS A 186 -10.81 16.56 8.27
C LYS A 186 -11.54 17.48 7.29
N GLY A 187 -12.76 17.14 6.90
CA GLY A 187 -13.57 17.90 5.95
C GLY A 187 -13.96 19.30 6.45
N ALA A 188 -13.94 19.53 7.76
CA ALA A 188 -14.30 20.82 8.37
C ALA A 188 -13.19 21.89 8.27
N GLY A 189 -11.94 21.53 7.92
CA GLY A 189 -10.80 22.47 8.04
C GLY A 189 -9.75 22.42 6.92
N VAL A 190 -9.88 21.55 5.92
CA VAL A 190 -8.89 21.41 4.83
C VAL A 190 -9.35 22.22 3.62
N SER A 191 -8.53 23.19 3.16
CA SER A 191 -8.73 23.83 1.86
C SER A 191 -8.73 22.74 0.78
N ARG A 192 -9.62 22.84 -0.21
CA ARG A 192 -9.89 21.80 -1.23
C ARG A 192 -8.69 21.36 -2.09
N GLU A 193 -7.49 21.88 -1.84
CA GLU A 193 -6.26 21.49 -2.55
C GLU A 193 -5.74 20.13 -2.05
N GLU A 194 -6.33 19.08 -2.63
CA GLU A 194 -5.63 17.99 -3.32
C GLU A 194 -4.82 16.91 -2.58
N GLU A 195 -4.73 16.87 -1.25
CA GLU A 195 -4.11 15.69 -0.62
C GLU A 195 -5.08 14.50 -0.56
N THR A 196 -4.91 13.55 -1.49
CA THR A 196 -5.51 12.21 -1.37
C THR A 196 -4.76 11.43 -0.30
N LEU A 197 -5.46 11.00 0.74
CA LEU A 197 -4.87 10.16 1.78
C LEU A 197 -5.02 8.69 1.40
N THR A 198 -3.92 7.95 1.45
CA THR A 198 -3.94 6.50 1.24
C THR A 198 -4.23 5.76 2.55
N VAL A 199 -5.27 4.93 2.53
CA VAL A 199 -5.66 4.06 3.63
C VAL A 199 -5.53 2.62 3.19
N VAL A 200 -4.74 1.85 3.94
CA VAL A 200 -4.57 0.42 3.72
C VAL A 200 -5.50 -0.36 4.64
N LEU A 201 -6.41 -1.15 4.08
CA LEU A 201 -7.31 -1.99 4.87
C LEU A 201 -6.71 -3.39 5.02
N ILE A 202 -6.38 -3.77 6.24
CA ILE A 202 -5.66 -5.01 6.55
C ILE A 202 -6.49 -5.93 7.46
N GLY A 203 -6.25 -7.24 7.38
CA GLY A 203 -6.85 -8.24 8.29
C GLY A 203 -7.76 -9.18 7.52
N SER A 204 -7.23 -10.37 7.20
CA SER A 204 -7.91 -11.44 6.44
C SER A 204 -8.66 -10.94 5.19
N MET A 205 -8.07 -9.98 4.47
CA MET A 205 -8.66 -9.44 3.25
C MET A 205 -8.52 -10.43 2.09
N ASP A 206 -9.61 -10.67 1.38
CA ASP A 206 -9.67 -11.40 0.12
C ASP A 206 -10.51 -10.60 -0.90
N ALA A 207 -10.57 -11.08 -2.15
CA ALA A 207 -11.27 -10.36 -3.23
C ALA A 207 -12.78 -10.19 -2.95
N ALA A 208 -13.44 -11.20 -2.38
CA ALA A 208 -14.88 -11.14 -2.09
C ALA A 208 -15.17 -10.13 -0.96
N ARG A 209 -14.38 -10.18 0.11
CA ARG A 209 -14.43 -9.25 1.24
C ARG A 209 -14.11 -7.82 0.82
N TRP A 210 -13.12 -7.65 -0.04
CA TRP A 210 -12.78 -6.35 -0.60
C TRP A 210 -13.93 -5.78 -1.44
N LYS A 211 -14.52 -6.60 -2.33
CA LYS A 211 -15.68 -6.20 -3.12
C LYS A 211 -16.85 -5.76 -2.23
N ALA A 212 -17.21 -6.55 -1.22
CA ALA A 212 -18.29 -6.21 -0.29
C ALA A 212 -18.02 -4.88 0.45
N LEU A 213 -16.78 -4.64 0.87
CA LEU A 213 -16.39 -3.39 1.51
C LEU A 213 -16.44 -2.21 0.53
N GLN A 214 -16.01 -2.40 -0.73
CA GLN A 214 -16.10 -1.37 -1.75
C GLN A 214 -17.56 -0.98 -2.03
N GLU A 215 -18.45 -1.95 -2.17
CA GLU A 215 -19.89 -1.71 -2.38
C GLU A 215 -20.48 -0.89 -1.23
N ALA A 216 -20.25 -1.32 0.01
CA ALA A 216 -20.72 -0.60 1.20
C ALA A 216 -20.09 0.80 1.35
N TRP A 217 -18.83 0.99 0.92
CA TRP A 217 -18.20 2.30 0.89
C TRP A 217 -18.84 3.23 -0.13
N GLN A 218 -19.13 2.75 -1.34
CA GLN A 218 -19.76 3.58 -2.37
C GLN A 218 -21.18 4.01 -1.97
N GLU A 219 -21.93 3.17 -1.28
CA GLU A 219 -23.27 3.48 -0.78
C GLU A 219 -23.26 4.57 0.31
N THR A 220 -22.19 4.62 1.10
CA THR A 220 -22.14 5.48 2.30
C THR A 220 -21.27 6.72 2.16
N ARG A 221 -20.45 6.81 1.11
CA ARG A 221 -19.51 7.91 0.92
C ARG A 221 -20.20 9.19 0.47
N ASP A 222 -19.93 10.29 1.19
CA ASP A 222 -20.23 11.63 0.69
C ASP A 222 -19.27 12.03 -0.43
N SER A 223 -19.81 12.22 -1.64
CA SER A 223 -19.09 12.67 -2.84
C SER A 223 -18.32 13.99 -2.67
N ARG A 224 -18.66 14.83 -1.69
CA ARG A 224 -18.07 16.17 -1.49
C ARG A 224 -16.90 16.17 -0.50
N ALA A 225 -16.60 15.04 0.11
CA ALA A 225 -15.72 14.95 1.25
C ALA A 225 -14.29 14.48 0.88
N LEU A 226 -13.39 14.44 1.87
CA LEU A 226 -11.97 14.08 1.73
C LEU A 226 -11.77 12.87 0.79
N ARG A 227 -10.82 12.98 -0.14
CA ARG A 227 -10.47 11.88 -1.05
C ARG A 227 -9.60 10.86 -0.32
N LEU A 228 -10.21 9.78 0.14
CA LEU A 228 -9.50 8.59 0.60
C LEU A 228 -9.24 7.65 -0.58
N SER A 229 -7.99 7.23 -0.74
CA SER A 229 -7.60 6.10 -1.60
C SER A 229 -7.54 4.85 -0.73
N LEU A 230 -8.54 3.98 -0.86
CA LEU A 230 -8.63 2.74 -0.10
C LEU A 230 -7.91 1.62 -0.85
N ILE A 231 -6.99 0.92 -0.18
CA ILE A 231 -6.19 -0.17 -0.75
C ILE A 231 -6.28 -1.41 0.15
N PRO A 232 -6.69 -2.57 -0.36
CA PRO A 232 -6.64 -3.81 0.38
C PRO A 232 -5.19 -4.27 0.60
N ALA A 233 -4.85 -4.59 1.84
CA ALA A 233 -3.66 -5.36 2.16
C ALA A 233 -4.00 -6.85 2.19
N ALA A 234 -3.35 -7.61 1.32
CA ALA A 234 -3.45 -9.06 1.33
C ALA A 234 -2.15 -9.67 1.85
N ILE A 235 -2.27 -10.54 2.84
CA ILE A 235 -1.14 -11.34 3.28
C ILE A 235 -0.87 -12.37 2.19
N ALA A 236 0.36 -12.39 1.69
CA ALA A 236 0.91 -13.27 0.67
C ALA A 236 0.67 -14.77 0.87
N SER A 237 0.32 -15.16 2.09
CA SER A 237 -0.08 -16.53 2.41
C SER A 237 -1.53 -16.85 2.07
N VAL A 238 -2.21 -15.94 1.38
CA VAL A 238 -3.56 -16.08 0.85
C VAL A 238 -3.45 -15.76 -0.65
N ASN A 239 -3.59 -16.67 -1.61
CA ASN A 239 -3.81 -18.11 -1.59
C ASN A 239 -3.50 -18.61 -3.03
N LEU A 240 -3.56 -19.93 -3.19
CA LEU A 240 -4.01 -20.70 -4.36
C LEU A 240 -4.44 -19.89 -5.61
N GLU A 241 -4.11 -20.42 -6.79
CA GLU A 241 -4.44 -19.90 -8.13
C GLU A 241 -5.79 -19.14 -8.22
N GLU A 242 -6.84 -19.70 -7.61
CA GLU A 242 -8.20 -19.14 -7.55
C GLU A 242 -8.27 -17.73 -6.93
N SER A 243 -7.54 -17.46 -5.85
CA SER A 243 -7.49 -16.12 -5.23
C SER A 243 -6.79 -15.11 -6.15
N ARG A 244 -5.81 -15.54 -6.93
CA ARG A 244 -5.09 -14.68 -7.89
C ARG A 244 -6.00 -14.23 -9.02
N GLN A 245 -6.78 -15.16 -9.57
CA GLN A 245 -7.73 -14.86 -10.63
C GLN A 245 -8.79 -13.87 -10.14
N ALA A 246 -9.36 -14.11 -8.96
CA ALA A 246 -10.35 -13.20 -8.37
C ALA A 246 -9.82 -11.78 -8.18
N TRP A 247 -8.58 -11.61 -7.68
CA TRP A 247 -7.95 -10.29 -7.57
C TRP A 247 -7.70 -9.64 -8.93
N THR A 248 -7.23 -10.42 -9.92
CA THR A 248 -6.95 -9.90 -11.26
C THR A 248 -8.24 -9.43 -11.95
N GLU A 249 -9.32 -10.20 -11.85
CA GLU A 249 -10.63 -9.81 -12.38
C GLU A 249 -11.17 -8.56 -11.70
N LEU A 250 -11.11 -8.51 -10.36
CA LEU A 250 -11.62 -7.38 -9.59
C LEU A 250 -10.86 -6.09 -9.85
N LEU A 251 -9.53 -6.16 -9.97
CA LEU A 251 -8.68 -4.99 -10.25
C LEU A 251 -8.72 -4.59 -11.74
N GLY A 252 -8.84 -5.56 -12.65
CA GLY A 252 -8.91 -5.32 -14.10
C GLY A 252 -10.20 -4.62 -14.55
N GLN A 253 -11.32 -4.88 -13.88
CA GLN A 253 -12.61 -4.23 -14.18
C GLN A 253 -12.60 -2.70 -13.91
N GLY A 254 -11.68 -2.20 -13.07
CA GLY A 254 -11.57 -0.78 -12.75
C GLY A 254 -10.80 0.06 -13.78
N GLY A 255 -9.92 -0.56 -14.59
CA GLY A 255 -9.02 0.14 -15.50
C GLY A 255 -9.59 0.42 -16.90
N ALA A 256 -10.65 -0.28 -17.31
CA ALA A 256 -11.14 -0.25 -18.70
C ALA A 256 -12.12 0.89 -19.03
N LYS A 257 -12.41 1.84 -18.13
CA LYS A 257 -13.48 2.85 -18.32
C LYS A 257 -13.03 4.30 -18.57
N THR A 258 -11.73 4.60 -18.75
CA THR A 258 -11.27 5.99 -18.95
C THR A 258 -10.70 6.30 -20.35
N GLY A 259 -10.74 5.37 -21.29
CA GLY A 259 -10.29 5.60 -22.67
C GLY A 259 -11.43 5.61 -23.67
N GLY A 260 -12.20 6.70 -23.73
CA GLY A 260 -13.00 6.98 -24.91
C GLY A 260 -12.06 7.22 -26.09
N SER A 261 -11.87 6.22 -26.93
CA SER A 261 -11.18 6.38 -28.21
C SER A 261 -12.05 7.26 -29.10
N GLU A 262 -11.72 8.56 -29.18
CA GLU A 262 -12.10 9.37 -30.33
C GLU A 262 -11.45 8.73 -31.56
N GLU A 263 -12.27 8.19 -32.46
CA GLU A 263 -11.84 7.81 -33.79
C GLU A 263 -11.22 9.04 -34.48
N PRO A 264 -10.05 8.92 -35.13
CA PRO A 264 -9.51 10.01 -35.90
C PRO A 264 -10.41 10.25 -37.11
N SER A 265 -11.14 11.38 -37.08
CA SER A 265 -11.87 11.86 -38.25
C SER A 265 -10.91 12.03 -39.42
N SER A 266 -11.20 11.32 -40.51
CA SER A 266 -10.51 11.42 -41.79
C SER A 266 -10.79 12.78 -42.42
N LEU A 267 -9.89 13.75 -42.24
CA LEU A 267 -9.90 14.98 -43.03
C LEU A 267 -9.11 14.76 -44.33
N GLY A 268 -9.83 14.91 -45.43
CA GLY A 268 -9.37 14.67 -46.79
C GLY A 268 -8.25 15.60 -47.24
N SER A 269 -7.34 15.03 -48.03
CA SER A 269 -6.32 15.75 -48.80
C SER A 269 -6.96 16.42 -50.01
N SER A 270 -7.12 17.75 -49.95
CA SER A 270 -7.36 18.56 -51.15
C SER A 270 -6.03 19.00 -51.76
N SER A 271 -5.80 18.52 -52.98
CA SER A 271 -4.75 18.97 -53.88
C SER A 271 -4.97 20.43 -54.30
N SER A 272 -3.94 21.28 -54.18
CA SER A 272 -3.89 22.56 -54.91
C SER A 272 -2.49 22.80 -55.46
N SER A 273 -2.43 22.70 -56.79
CA SER A 273 -1.33 23.10 -57.67
C SER A 273 -1.09 24.61 -57.61
N ARG A 274 0.18 25.03 -57.55
CA ARG A 274 0.57 26.38 -57.97
C ARG A 274 1.75 26.34 -58.94
N ALA A 275 1.45 26.81 -60.15
CA ALA A 275 2.39 27.15 -61.19
C ALA A 275 3.21 28.39 -60.79
N THR A 276 4.48 28.38 -61.14
CA THR A 276 5.38 29.54 -61.15
C THR A 276 5.25 30.31 -62.46
N PRO A 277 5.28 31.65 -62.43
CA PRO A 277 5.73 32.42 -63.58
C PRO A 277 7.06 33.12 -63.28
N SER A 278 7.95 33.04 -64.28
CA SER A 278 9.09 33.91 -64.64
C SER A 278 10.10 34.28 -63.55
#